data_AF-A0A351I1J7-F1
#
_entry.id   AF-A0A351I1J7-F1
#
_cell.length_a   1.000
_cell.length_b   1.000
_cell.length_c   1.000
_cell.angle_alpha   90.00
_cell.angle_beta   90.00
_cell.angle_gamma   90.00
#
_symmetry.space_group_name_H-M   'P 1'
#
loop_
_entity.id
_entity.type
_entity.pdbx_description
1 polymer ?
#
loop_
_entity_poly.entity_id
_entity_poly.type
_entity_poly.pdbx_seq_one_letter_code
_entity_poly.pdbx_strand_id
1 'polypeptide(L)'
;MSWFKKLNPFKKEEAPSKSAESSMPGMPGMPALPPELADNPAAKSMMGSFLRKWKDPAFLKQLRVLAVHMQKDGVDVKDFNAVKAWLEKNKERVEKGDFEEPPSALGETFVKTGPEVGRNDPCSCGSGKKFKKCHGS
;
A
#
# COMPACT_ATOMS: atom_id res chain seq x y z
N MET A 1 -35.88 42.89 41.54
CA MET A 1 -35.87 41.96 40.41
C MET A 1 -34.70 40.99 40.57
N SER A 2 -35.00 39.69 40.60
CA SER A 2 -34.13 38.61 41.06
C SER A 2 -32.86 38.38 40.26
N TRP A 3 -31.74 38.48 40.97
CA TRP A 3 -30.45 37.86 40.69
C TRP A 3 -30.55 36.34 40.99
N PHE A 4 -31.14 35.53 40.10
CA PHE A 4 -31.06 34.06 40.13
C PHE A 4 -31.70 33.42 38.88
N LYS A 5 -30.88 32.91 37.95
CA LYS A 5 -31.12 31.74 37.06
C LYS A 5 -29.99 31.69 36.03
N LYS A 6 -28.82 31.21 36.44
CA LYS A 6 -28.42 29.78 36.35
C LYS A 6 -28.08 29.42 34.91
N LEU A 7 -26.76 29.40 34.68
CA LEU A 7 -26.03 28.46 33.84
C LEU A 7 -26.94 27.40 33.21
N ASN A 8 -27.21 27.54 31.93
CA ASN A 8 -27.73 26.47 31.10
C ASN A 8 -26.66 26.07 30.06
N PRO A 9 -25.86 25.04 30.36
CA PRO A 9 -24.72 24.59 29.57
C PRO A 9 -25.13 23.64 28.41
N PHE A 10 -26.30 23.85 27.81
CA PHE A 10 -26.92 22.87 26.88
C PHE A 10 -27.52 23.45 25.59
N LYS A 11 -27.24 24.70 25.23
CA LYS A 11 -27.47 25.16 23.84
C LYS A 11 -26.24 24.86 23.00
N LYS A 12 -26.17 23.59 22.59
CA LYS A 12 -25.31 23.10 21.52
C LYS A 12 -25.88 23.67 20.22
N GLU A 13 -25.26 24.72 19.69
CA GLU A 13 -25.54 25.16 18.32
C GLU A 13 -25.16 24.02 17.39
N GLU A 14 -26.16 23.48 16.69
CA GLU A 14 -26.00 22.43 15.71
C GLU A 14 -25.30 23.00 14.48
N ALA A 15 -23.98 22.87 14.44
CA ALA A 15 -23.24 22.95 13.19
C ALA A 15 -23.69 21.78 12.29
N PRO A 16 -23.99 22.01 11.01
CA PRO A 16 -24.40 20.94 10.10
C PRO A 16 -23.27 19.91 10.03
N SER A 17 -23.67 18.64 10.20
CA SER A 17 -22.84 17.46 10.04
C SER A 17 -22.14 17.50 8.68
N LYS A 18 -20.91 18.00 8.65
CA LYS A 18 -19.92 17.56 7.66
C LYS A 18 -19.59 16.14 8.03
N SER A 19 -20.32 15.23 7.41
CA SER A 19 -19.96 13.84 7.21
C SER A 19 -18.45 13.77 7.04
N ALA A 20 -17.79 13.09 7.98
CA ALA A 20 -16.41 12.70 7.85
C ALA A 20 -16.34 11.76 6.64
N GLU A 21 -16.14 12.34 5.46
CA GLU A 21 -15.67 11.65 4.29
C GLU A 21 -14.27 11.18 4.66
N SER A 22 -14.22 9.93 5.14
CA SER A 22 -12.98 9.21 5.38
C SER A 22 -12.22 9.27 4.06
N SER A 23 -11.18 10.10 4.03
CA SER A 23 -10.20 10.16 2.96
C SER A 23 -9.56 8.79 2.83
N MET A 24 -10.14 7.95 1.98
CA MET A 24 -9.42 6.85 1.38
C MET A 24 -8.34 7.51 0.52
N PRO A 25 -7.06 7.13 0.66
CA PRO A 25 -6.03 7.64 -0.23
C PRO A 25 -6.42 7.26 -1.66
N GLY A 26 -6.66 8.28 -2.48
CA GLY A 26 -7.03 8.12 -3.89
C GLY A 26 -6.00 7.24 -4.59
N MET A 27 -6.46 6.08 -5.08
CA MET A 27 -5.63 5.22 -5.91
C MET A 27 -5.27 5.98 -7.19
N PRO A 28 -4.00 5.97 -7.64
CA PRO A 28 -3.58 6.75 -8.79
C PRO A 28 -4.18 6.20 -10.09
N GLY A 29 -4.78 7.11 -10.85
CA GLY A 29 -4.94 7.07 -12.31
C GLY A 29 -5.30 5.72 -12.93
N MET A 30 -6.59 5.36 -12.90
CA MET A 30 -7.09 4.39 -13.86
C MET A 30 -6.98 5.00 -15.27
N PRO A 31 -6.45 4.28 -16.28
CA PRO A 31 -6.48 4.76 -17.65
C PRO A 31 -7.93 4.94 -18.07
N ALA A 32 -8.29 6.17 -18.45
CA ALA A 32 -9.61 6.46 -18.99
C ALA A 32 -9.83 5.58 -20.23
N LEU A 33 -10.99 4.94 -20.25
CA LEU A 33 -11.43 4.08 -21.34
C LEU A 33 -11.45 4.84 -22.67
N PRO A 34 -10.95 4.24 -23.77
CA PRO A 34 -11.16 4.82 -25.09
C PRO A 34 -12.67 4.95 -25.36
N PRO A 35 -13.13 6.09 -25.89
CA PRO A 35 -14.55 6.41 -26.00
C PRO A 35 -15.32 5.40 -26.86
N GLU A 36 -14.67 4.78 -27.85
CA GLU A 36 -15.23 3.73 -28.71
C GLU A 36 -15.72 2.48 -27.96
N LEU A 37 -15.12 2.16 -26.80
CA LEU A 37 -15.47 0.96 -26.05
C LEU A 37 -16.52 1.24 -24.96
N ALA A 38 -16.86 2.51 -24.73
CA ALA A 38 -17.81 2.93 -23.70
C ALA A 38 -19.28 2.71 -24.11
N ASP A 39 -19.58 2.70 -25.42
CA ASP A 39 -20.94 2.63 -25.97
C ASP A 39 -21.39 1.19 -26.27
N ASN A 40 -20.51 0.20 -26.23
CA ASN A 40 -20.88 -1.21 -26.39
C ASN A 40 -21.31 -1.82 -25.02
N PRO A 41 -22.59 -2.19 -24.84
CA PRO A 41 -23.08 -2.72 -23.57
C PRO A 41 -22.44 -4.07 -23.18
N ALA A 42 -22.03 -4.89 -24.15
CA ALA A 42 -21.30 -6.12 -23.90
C ALA A 42 -19.86 -5.84 -23.44
N ALA A 43 -19.20 -4.85 -24.05
CA ALA A 43 -17.86 -4.41 -23.63
C ALA A 43 -17.88 -3.80 -22.23
N LYS A 44 -18.92 -3.03 -21.89
CA LYS A 44 -19.12 -2.46 -20.55
C LYS A 44 -19.27 -3.53 -19.47
N SER A 45 -19.97 -4.63 -19.79
CA SER A 45 -20.15 -5.78 -18.89
C SER A 45 -18.86 -6.60 -18.72
N MET A 46 -18.16 -6.91 -19.81
CA MET A 46 -16.85 -7.57 -19.77
C MET A 46 -15.80 -6.73 -19.04
N MET A 47 -15.81 -5.42 -19.28
CA MET A 47 -14.88 -4.50 -18.63
C MET A 47 -15.20 -4.30 -17.16
N GLY A 48 -16.47 -4.20 -16.75
CA GLY A 48 -16.85 -4.19 -15.34
C GLY A 48 -16.39 -5.45 -14.59
N SER A 49 -16.43 -6.60 -15.27
CA SER A 49 -15.92 -7.87 -14.74
C SER A 49 -14.38 -7.88 -14.65
N PHE A 50 -13.70 -7.32 -15.64
CA PHE A 50 -12.25 -7.13 -15.65
C PHE A 50 -11.79 -6.16 -14.55
N LEU A 51 -12.47 -5.03 -14.35
CA LEU A 51 -12.17 -4.07 -13.28
C LEU A 51 -12.34 -4.69 -11.88
N ARG A 52 -13.37 -5.54 -11.69
CA ARG A 52 -13.53 -6.32 -10.45
C ARG A 52 -12.36 -7.27 -10.24
N LYS A 53 -11.92 -7.96 -11.30
CA LYS A 53 -10.75 -8.84 -11.24
C LYS A 53 -9.46 -8.06 -10.95
N TRP A 54 -9.31 -6.86 -11.47
CA TRP A 54 -8.16 -5.97 -11.20
C TRP A 54 -8.13 -5.42 -9.77
N LYS A 55 -9.29 -5.27 -9.13
CA LYS A 55 -9.41 -4.91 -7.71
C LYS A 55 -9.30 -6.11 -6.77
N ASP A 56 -9.23 -7.33 -7.31
CA ASP A 56 -9.08 -8.53 -6.51
C ASP A 56 -7.64 -8.60 -5.96
N PRO A 57 -7.44 -8.66 -4.63
CA PRO A 57 -6.11 -8.73 -4.04
C PRO A 57 -5.35 -9.99 -4.44
N ALA A 58 -6.02 -11.09 -4.78
CA ALA A 58 -5.37 -12.30 -5.26
C ALA A 58 -4.79 -12.09 -6.67
N PHE A 59 -5.51 -11.39 -7.54
CA PHE A 59 -5.04 -11.10 -8.90
C PHE A 59 -3.82 -10.17 -8.92
N LEU A 60 -3.83 -9.12 -8.09
CA LEU A 60 -2.68 -8.22 -7.96
C LEU A 60 -1.45 -8.92 -7.36
N LYS A 61 -1.64 -9.88 -6.45
CA LYS A 61 -0.55 -10.72 -5.95
C LYS A 61 0.08 -11.55 -7.07
N GLN A 62 -0.74 -12.20 -7.91
CA GLN A 62 -0.24 -12.97 -9.05
C GLN A 62 0.55 -12.11 -10.04
N LEU A 63 0.05 -10.91 -10.36
CA LEU A 63 0.79 -9.98 -11.23
C LEU A 63 2.12 -9.54 -10.61
N ARG A 64 2.16 -9.30 -9.29
CA ARG A 64 3.40 -8.94 -8.58
C ARG A 64 4.41 -10.09 -8.61
N VAL A 65 3.96 -11.32 -8.33
CA VAL A 65 4.80 -12.52 -8.37
C VAL A 65 5.41 -12.69 -9.76
N LEU A 66 4.58 -12.58 -10.79
CA LEU A 66 4.99 -12.67 -12.19
C LEU A 66 6.02 -11.60 -12.54
N ALA A 67 5.78 -10.34 -12.15
CA ALA A 67 6.69 -9.24 -12.40
C ALA A 67 8.05 -9.41 -11.71
N VAL A 68 8.08 -9.94 -10.48
CA VAL A 68 9.33 -10.26 -9.78
C VAL A 68 10.11 -11.34 -10.52
N HIS A 69 9.43 -12.37 -11.04
CA HIS A 69 10.08 -13.43 -11.80
C HIS A 69 10.59 -12.94 -13.16
N MET A 70 9.83 -12.07 -13.84
CA MET A 70 10.26 -11.39 -15.06
C MET A 70 11.53 -10.56 -14.83
N GLN A 71 11.58 -9.83 -13.72
CA GLN A 71 12.73 -9.02 -13.36
C GLN A 71 13.96 -9.89 -13.00
N LYS A 72 13.76 -11.02 -12.32
CA LYS A 72 14.83 -12.01 -12.07
C LYS A 72 15.41 -12.59 -13.36
N ASP A 73 14.55 -12.82 -14.35
CA ASP A 73 14.94 -13.31 -15.67
C ASP A 73 15.53 -12.20 -16.58
N GLY A 74 15.68 -10.98 -16.06
CA GLY A 74 16.33 -9.85 -16.75
C GLY A 74 15.48 -9.18 -17.83
N VAL A 75 14.15 -9.37 -17.79
CA VAL A 75 13.24 -8.78 -18.77
C VAL A 75 12.88 -7.35 -18.37
N ASP A 76 13.01 -6.41 -19.30
CA ASP A 76 12.48 -5.06 -19.12
C ASP A 76 10.95 -5.10 -19.17
N VAL A 77 10.32 -4.86 -18.02
CA VAL A 77 8.85 -4.88 -17.85
C VAL A 77 8.17 -3.73 -18.59
N LYS A 78 8.94 -2.73 -19.07
CA LYS A 78 8.43 -1.61 -19.88
C LYS A 78 8.38 -1.95 -21.37
N ASP A 79 9.15 -2.92 -21.83
CA ASP A 79 9.17 -3.35 -23.23
C ASP A 79 8.15 -4.45 -23.49
N PHE A 80 6.99 -4.05 -24.03
CA PHE A 80 5.88 -4.97 -24.30
C PHE A 80 6.27 -6.18 -25.16
N ASN A 81 7.21 -6.03 -26.10
CA ASN A 81 7.68 -7.13 -26.94
C ASN A 81 8.58 -8.12 -26.16
N ALA A 82 9.43 -7.62 -25.26
CA ALA A 82 10.26 -8.45 -24.40
C ALA A 82 9.40 -9.20 -23.37
N VAL A 83 8.40 -8.53 -22.80
CA VAL A 83 7.38 -9.12 -21.93
C VAL A 83 6.62 -10.22 -22.65
N LYS A 84 6.14 -9.96 -23.88
CA LYS A 84 5.41 -10.95 -24.68
C LYS A 84 6.27 -12.17 -25.02
N ALA A 85 7.51 -11.95 -25.46
CA ALA A 85 8.44 -13.04 -25.76
C ALA A 85 8.74 -13.90 -24.53
N TRP A 86 8.88 -13.27 -23.37
CA TRP A 86 9.07 -13.97 -22.10
C TRP A 86 7.83 -14.73 -21.66
N LEU A 87 6.62 -14.15 -21.83
CA LEU A 87 5.36 -14.82 -21.52
C LEU A 87 5.13 -16.05 -22.39
N GLU A 88 5.43 -15.98 -23.69
CA GLU A 88 5.36 -17.15 -24.59
C GLU A 88 6.38 -18.22 -24.18
N LYS A 89 7.61 -17.82 -23.86
CA LYS A 89 8.67 -18.73 -23.40
C LYS A 89 8.33 -19.41 -22.07
N ASN A 90 7.58 -18.74 -21.20
CA ASN A 90 7.21 -19.23 -19.87
C ASN A 90 5.73 -19.60 -19.76
N LYS A 91 5.00 -19.69 -20.88
CA LYS A 91 3.55 -19.89 -20.93
C LYS A 91 3.10 -21.09 -20.09
N GLU A 92 3.80 -22.21 -20.21
CA GLU A 92 3.48 -23.42 -19.46
C GLU A 92 3.72 -23.27 -17.95
N ARG A 93 4.71 -22.46 -17.55
CA ARG A 93 5.00 -22.16 -16.13
C ARG A 93 3.94 -21.23 -15.56
N VAL A 94 3.47 -20.28 -16.37
CA VAL A 94 2.36 -19.37 -16.02
C VAL A 94 1.04 -20.12 -15.89
N GLU A 95 0.74 -21.04 -16.79
CA GLU A 95 -0.49 -21.85 -16.75
C GLU A 95 -0.50 -22.84 -15.58
N LYS A 96 0.66 -23.42 -15.22
CA LYS A 96 0.77 -24.33 -14.06
C LYS A 96 0.74 -23.59 -12.72
N GLY A 97 1.01 -22.29 -12.70
CA GLY A 97 1.02 -21.49 -11.48
C GLY A 97 2.22 -21.78 -10.56
N ASP A 98 3.29 -22.37 -11.09
CA ASP A 98 4.55 -22.68 -10.38
C ASP A 98 5.44 -21.43 -10.17
N PHE A 99 4.83 -20.29 -9.85
CA PHE A 99 5.59 -19.15 -9.37
C PHE A 99 5.48 -19.09 -7.86
N GLU A 100 6.57 -19.45 -7.19
CA GLU A 100 6.66 -19.30 -5.75
C GLU A 100 6.41 -17.85 -5.37
N GLU A 101 5.49 -17.64 -4.42
CA GLU A 101 5.23 -16.30 -3.92
C GLU A 101 6.54 -15.72 -3.39
N PRO A 102 7.00 -14.56 -3.89
CA PRO A 102 8.12 -13.90 -3.28
C PRO A 102 7.76 -13.66 -1.82
N PRO A 103 8.71 -13.81 -0.87
CA PRO A 103 8.42 -13.63 0.55
C PRO A 103 7.66 -12.32 0.69
N SER A 104 6.40 -12.43 1.12
CA SER A 104 5.51 -11.29 1.23
C SER A 104 6.22 -10.29 2.11
N ALA A 105 6.74 -9.22 1.51
CA ALA A 105 7.47 -8.16 2.19
C ALA A 105 6.50 -7.28 3.01
N LEU A 106 5.67 -7.92 3.83
CA LEU A 106 5.45 -7.44 5.18
C LEU A 106 6.85 -7.47 5.81
N GLY A 107 7.61 -6.39 5.60
CA GLY A 107 8.98 -6.29 6.09
C GLY A 107 8.99 -6.77 7.52
N GLU A 108 9.76 -7.81 7.79
CA GLU A 108 9.88 -8.35 9.14
C GLU A 108 10.20 -7.16 10.04
N THR A 109 9.27 -6.83 10.94
CA THR A 109 9.50 -5.75 11.89
C THR A 109 10.62 -6.24 12.78
N PHE A 110 11.83 -5.75 12.54
CA PHE A 110 12.97 -6.09 13.37
C PHE A 110 12.71 -5.60 14.79
N VAL A 111 12.34 -6.53 15.67
CA VAL A 111 12.24 -6.27 17.10
C VAL A 111 13.68 -6.22 17.60
N LYS A 112 14.13 -5.02 18.01
CA LYS A 112 15.41 -4.90 18.71
C LYS A 112 15.36 -5.78 19.96
N THR A 113 16.12 -6.87 19.95
CA THR A 113 16.25 -7.81 21.09
C THR A 113 17.20 -7.29 22.17
N GLY A 114 17.90 -6.18 21.91
CA GLY A 114 18.80 -5.54 22.86
C GLY A 114 18.12 -4.48 23.72
N PRO A 115 18.63 -4.23 24.94
CA PRO A 115 18.15 -3.14 25.79
C PRO A 115 18.37 -1.80 25.09
N GLU A 116 17.36 -0.92 25.12
CA GLU A 116 17.52 0.45 24.63
C GLU A 116 18.52 1.18 25.53
N VAL A 117 19.63 1.66 24.95
CA VAL A 117 20.61 2.46 25.69
C VAL A 117 19.95 3.80 26.02
N GLY A 118 19.69 4.03 27.30
CA GLY A 118 19.09 5.27 27.77
C GLY A 118 20.03 6.45 27.53
N ARG A 119 19.44 7.63 27.31
CA ARG A 119 20.19 8.87 27.02
C ARG A 119 21.23 9.23 28.12
N ASN A 120 21.06 8.72 29.34
CA ASN A 120 21.95 8.95 30.49
C ASN A 120 22.90 7.78 30.80
N ASP A 121 22.76 6.63 30.16
CA ASP A 121 23.58 5.43 30.41
C ASP A 121 25.02 5.58 29.90
N PRO A 122 25.98 4.79 30.43
CA PRO A 122 27.34 4.77 29.91
C PRO A 122 27.32 4.42 28.41
N CYS A 123 28.06 5.20 27.63
CA CYS A 123 28.11 4.99 26.19
C CYS A 123 28.80 3.67 25.85
N SER A 124 28.21 2.90 24.94
CA SER A 124 28.71 1.58 24.49
C SER A 124 30.08 1.60 23.80
N CYS A 125 30.61 2.80 23.48
CA CYS A 125 31.95 3.00 22.92
C CYS A 125 33.09 2.92 23.95
N GLY A 126 32.80 2.65 25.23
CA GLY A 126 33.82 2.51 26.28
C GLY A 126 34.40 3.82 26.79
N SER A 127 33.90 4.98 26.35
CA SER A 127 34.45 6.29 26.75
C SER A 127 34.10 6.72 28.18
N GLY A 128 33.34 5.93 28.94
CA GLY A 128 32.89 6.25 30.31
C GLY A 128 31.93 7.45 30.43
N LYS A 129 31.62 8.13 29.33
CA LYS A 129 30.72 9.29 29.27
C LYS A 129 29.27 8.82 29.06
N LYS A 130 28.30 9.63 29.53
CA LYS A 130 26.86 9.39 29.27
C LYS A 130 26.58 9.39 27.76
N PHE A 131 25.68 8.54 27.27
CA PHE A 131 25.34 8.39 25.84
C PHE A 131 25.04 9.73 25.17
N LYS A 132 24.26 10.61 25.81
CA LYS A 132 23.97 11.98 25.32
C LYS A 132 25.17 12.90 25.12
N LYS A 133 26.29 12.63 25.78
CA LYS A 133 27.53 13.41 25.70
C LYS A 133 28.56 12.75 24.78
N CYS A 134 28.18 11.69 24.08
CA CYS A 134 29.06 10.92 23.22
C CYS A 134 28.38 10.58 21.88
N HIS A 135 27.62 9.49 21.78
CA HIS A 135 26.98 9.05 20.52
C HIS A 135 25.49 9.43 20.40
N GLY A 136 24.93 10.14 21.38
CA GLY A 136 23.53 10.56 21.39
C GLY A 136 23.28 11.97 20.85
N SER A 137 24.07 12.43 19.89
CA SER A 137 23.90 13.71 19.16
C SER A 137 23.35 13.47 17.76
#